data_AF-A0A934LFV1-F1
#
_entry.id   AF-A0A934LFV1-F1
#
_cell.length_a   1.000
_cell.length_b   1.000
_cell.length_c   1.000
_cell.angle_alpha   90.00
_cell.angle_beta   90.00
_cell.angle_gamma   90.00
#
_symmetry.space_group_name_H-M   'P 1'
#
loop_
_entity.id
_entity.type
_entity.pdbx_description
1 polymer ?
#
loop_
_entity_poly.entity_id
_entity_poly.type
_entity_poly.pdbx_seq_one_letter_code
_entity_poly.pdbx_strand_id
1 'polypeptide(L)'
;MNDATVKERPTTRIYKEHDPELPEELRTLLTRTLSKHLENATNPHCDRLLIKLWDRCMTLAPDPECKRLLAKLMMQEVEHCVITAQILKGLGVDKVETPIEQYLFDLPIDSWCDLCYFHALGDRVGMYIGETWGDVPYEPLRSVAPRLHRDEVFHATLGYQNLTVLCQTPEGLAEAQRLIH
;
A
#
# COMPACT_ATOMS: atom_id res chain seq x y z
N MET A 1 -33.69 -0.29 -29.58
CA MET A 1 -32.28 0.05 -29.27
C MET A 1 -32.33 1.24 -28.35
N ASN A 2 -32.07 1.05 -27.05
CA ASN A 2 -32.05 2.13 -26.07
C ASN A 2 -30.70 2.83 -26.15
N ASP A 3 -30.73 4.11 -26.52
CA ASP A 3 -29.59 5.01 -26.55
C ASP A 3 -29.20 5.35 -25.11
N ALA A 4 -28.35 4.51 -24.51
CA ALA A 4 -27.74 4.81 -23.23
C ALA A 4 -26.66 5.86 -23.44
N THR A 5 -27.08 7.13 -23.56
CA THR A 5 -26.18 8.27 -23.51
C THR A 5 -25.35 8.18 -22.23
N VAL A 6 -24.05 7.92 -22.38
CA VAL A 6 -23.08 8.07 -21.30
C VAL A 6 -23.17 9.53 -20.88
N LYS A 7 -23.80 9.80 -19.72
CA LYS A 7 -23.76 11.12 -19.12
C LYS A 7 -22.29 11.47 -18.91
N GLU A 8 -21.78 12.46 -19.63
CA GLU A 8 -20.49 13.07 -19.33
C GLU A 8 -20.49 13.40 -17.84
N ARG A 9 -19.53 12.82 -17.08
CA ARG A 9 -19.36 13.20 -15.69
C ARG A 9 -19.03 14.69 -15.70
N PRO A 10 -19.78 15.54 -14.98
CA PRO A 10 -19.40 16.94 -14.83
C PRO A 10 -17.93 16.98 -14.39
N THR A 11 -17.16 17.93 -14.90
CA THR A 11 -15.77 18.15 -14.47
C THR A 11 -15.74 18.14 -12.95
N THR A 12 -15.28 17.03 -12.37
CA THR A 12 -15.35 16.83 -10.94
C THR A 12 -14.43 17.86 -10.32
N ARG A 13 -15.02 18.84 -9.63
CA ARG A 13 -14.25 19.83 -8.86
C ARG A 13 -13.23 19.07 -8.03
N ILE A 14 -11.98 19.54 -8.09
CA ILE A 14 -10.89 19.00 -7.27
C ILE A 14 -10.83 19.86 -6.01
N TYR A 15 -11.06 19.26 -4.85
CA TYR A 15 -11.00 19.95 -3.57
C TYR A 15 -9.56 20.05 -3.08
N LYS A 16 -9.19 21.22 -2.57
CA LYS A 16 -7.86 21.46 -2.00
C LYS A 16 -7.81 21.05 -0.53
N GLU A 17 -6.60 20.99 0.02
CA GLU A 17 -6.42 20.91 1.46
C GLU A 17 -7.18 22.07 2.15
N HIS A 18 -7.89 21.75 3.24
CA HIS A 18 -8.71 22.70 4.00
C HIS A 18 -9.82 23.42 3.20
N ASP A 19 -10.23 22.91 2.02
CA ASP A 19 -11.34 23.50 1.24
C ASP A 19 -12.64 23.46 2.07
N PRO A 20 -13.26 24.63 2.37
CA PRO A 20 -14.49 24.70 3.15
C PRO A 20 -15.71 24.12 2.42
N GLU A 21 -15.62 23.94 1.11
CA GLU A 21 -16.68 23.36 0.27
C GLU A 21 -16.48 21.86 0.02
N LEU A 22 -15.49 21.22 0.64
CA LEU A 22 -15.32 19.76 0.61
C LEU A 22 -16.58 19.10 1.22
N PRO A 23 -17.33 18.27 0.47
CA PRO A 23 -18.53 17.62 0.98
C PRO A 23 -18.21 16.75 2.20
N GLU A 24 -19.03 16.84 3.23
CA GLU A 24 -18.81 16.12 4.49
C GLU A 24 -18.79 14.59 4.30
N GLU A 25 -19.61 14.07 3.39
CA GLU A 25 -19.61 12.65 3.03
C GLU A 25 -18.28 12.20 2.42
N LEU A 26 -17.67 13.05 1.56
CA LEU A 26 -16.37 12.77 0.97
C LEU A 26 -15.26 12.88 2.03
N ARG A 27 -15.30 13.91 2.90
CA ARG A 27 -14.37 14.03 4.04
C ARG A 27 -14.42 12.79 4.92
N THR A 28 -15.62 12.37 5.31
CA THR A 28 -15.85 11.18 6.14
C THR A 28 -15.33 9.91 5.45
N LEU A 29 -15.59 9.74 4.15
CA LEU A 29 -15.12 8.60 3.39
C LEU A 29 -13.58 8.55 3.31
N LEU A 30 -12.94 9.67 3.00
CA LEU A 30 -11.48 9.77 2.90
C LEU A 30 -10.84 9.49 4.26
N THR A 31 -11.31 10.14 5.32
CA THR A 31 -10.81 9.91 6.68
C THR A 31 -10.94 8.43 7.07
N ARG A 32 -12.13 7.84 6.92
CA ARG A 32 -12.35 6.43 7.27
C ARG A 32 -11.46 5.49 6.47
N THR A 33 -11.31 5.74 5.17
CA THR A 33 -10.48 4.90 4.29
C THR A 33 -9.02 5.01 4.68
N LEU A 34 -8.45 6.22 4.74
CA LEU A 34 -7.03 6.43 5.03
C LEU A 34 -6.65 6.05 6.47
N SER A 35 -7.57 6.12 7.44
CA SER A 35 -7.29 5.69 8.82
C SER A 35 -7.31 4.16 9.02
N LYS A 36 -7.96 3.40 8.13
CA LYS A 36 -8.08 1.93 8.24
C LYS A 36 -7.22 1.18 7.22
N HIS A 37 -7.16 1.70 6.01
CA HIS A 37 -6.58 1.02 4.86
C HIS A 37 -5.08 1.28 4.71
N LEU A 38 -4.57 2.37 5.26
CA LEU A 38 -3.18 2.74 5.08
C LEU A 38 -2.46 2.86 6.41
N GLU A 39 -1.21 2.45 6.38
CA GLU A 39 -0.28 2.70 7.44
C GLU A 39 -0.08 4.22 7.58
N ASN A 40 -0.03 4.68 8.82
CA ASN A 40 0.01 6.10 9.17
C ASN A 40 1.09 6.30 10.23
N ALA A 41 2.00 7.25 10.02
CA ALA A 41 3.15 7.48 10.90
C ALA A 41 2.78 7.96 12.31
N THR A 42 1.54 8.38 12.55
CA THR A 42 1.02 8.71 13.89
C THR A 42 0.46 7.48 14.63
N ASN A 43 0.31 6.35 13.92
CA ASN A 43 -0.24 5.12 14.44
C ASN A 43 0.88 4.18 14.94
N PRO A 44 0.94 3.86 16.25
CA PRO A 44 1.95 2.94 16.78
C PRO A 44 1.83 1.51 16.22
N HIS A 45 0.69 1.16 15.59
CA HIS A 45 0.56 -0.08 14.83
C HIS A 45 1.34 -0.05 13.50
N CYS A 46 1.48 1.10 12.82
CA CYS A 46 2.37 1.24 11.65
C CYS A 46 3.82 0.97 12.09
N ASP A 47 4.29 1.56 13.19
CA ASP A 47 5.66 1.36 13.68
C ASP A 47 5.98 -0.12 13.92
N ARG A 48 5.07 -0.84 14.58
CA ARG A 48 5.24 -2.29 14.83
C ARG A 48 5.30 -3.09 13.54
N LEU A 49 4.45 -2.77 12.56
CA LEU A 49 4.47 -3.42 11.26
C LEU A 49 5.78 -3.16 10.52
N LEU A 50 6.20 -1.89 10.44
CA LEU A 50 7.46 -1.51 9.79
C LEU A 50 8.68 -2.14 10.45
N ILE A 51 8.71 -2.26 11.78
CA ILE A 51 9.79 -2.96 12.50
C ILE A 51 9.81 -4.44 12.14
N LYS A 52 8.64 -5.11 12.14
CA LYS A 52 8.52 -6.52 11.71
C LYS A 52 9.04 -6.67 10.29
N LEU A 53 8.53 -5.89 9.34
CA LEU A 53 8.91 -5.99 7.93
C LEU A 53 10.39 -5.69 7.71
N TRP A 54 10.94 -4.66 8.35
CA TRP A 54 12.36 -4.33 8.26
C TRP A 54 13.24 -5.48 8.75
N ASP A 55 12.93 -6.07 9.91
CA ASP A 55 13.65 -7.22 10.45
C ASP A 55 13.65 -8.40 9.46
N ARG A 56 12.47 -8.75 8.91
CA ARG A 56 12.34 -9.83 7.92
C ARG A 56 13.10 -9.53 6.64
N CYS A 57 12.99 -8.32 6.09
CA CYS A 57 13.73 -7.88 4.91
C CYS A 57 15.25 -7.99 5.09
N MET A 58 15.77 -7.67 6.28
CA MET A 58 17.21 -7.70 6.54
C MET A 58 17.75 -9.10 6.85
N THR A 59 16.92 -9.99 7.40
CA THR A 59 17.31 -11.34 7.83
C THR A 59 17.07 -12.41 6.78
N LEU A 60 16.03 -12.29 5.96
CA LEU A 60 15.63 -13.31 4.98
C LEU A 60 16.18 -13.09 3.57
N ALA A 61 16.69 -11.87 3.26
CA ALA A 61 17.27 -11.59 1.95
C ALA A 61 18.44 -12.54 1.63
N PRO A 62 18.42 -13.25 0.48
CA PRO A 62 19.38 -14.31 0.19
C PRO A 62 20.76 -13.78 -0.21
N ASP A 63 20.83 -12.53 -0.69
CA ASP A 63 22.05 -11.91 -1.18
C ASP A 63 22.05 -10.38 -0.94
N PRO A 64 23.21 -9.72 -1.07
CA PRO A 64 23.35 -8.28 -0.83
C PRO A 64 22.51 -7.39 -1.76
N GLU A 65 22.27 -7.81 -3.00
CA GLU A 65 21.50 -7.01 -3.96
C GLU A 65 20.01 -7.05 -3.62
N CYS A 66 19.48 -8.24 -3.29
CA CYS A 66 18.14 -8.38 -2.72
C CYS A 66 17.98 -7.51 -1.48
N LYS A 67 18.97 -7.55 -0.56
CA LYS A 67 18.95 -6.73 0.66
C LYS A 67 18.92 -5.23 0.37
N ARG A 68 19.69 -4.76 -0.62
CA ARG A 68 19.71 -3.36 -1.05
C ARG A 68 18.36 -2.91 -1.61
N LEU A 69 17.72 -3.75 -2.43
CA LEU A 69 16.41 -3.46 -3.01
C LEU A 69 15.30 -3.44 -1.95
N LEU A 70 15.34 -4.38 -1.00
CA LEU A 70 14.39 -4.42 0.12
C LEU A 70 14.57 -3.25 1.09
N ALA A 71 15.80 -2.79 1.32
CA ALA A 71 16.04 -1.58 2.10
C ALA A 71 15.41 -0.34 1.43
N LYS A 72 15.47 -0.25 0.09
CA LYS A 72 14.79 0.80 -0.67
C LYS A 72 13.27 0.69 -0.53
N LEU A 73 12.71 -0.51 -0.68
CA LEU A 73 11.29 -0.78 -0.47
C LEU A 73 10.84 -0.28 0.91
N MET A 74 11.54 -0.67 1.97
CA MET A 74 11.17 -0.26 3.32
C MET A 74 11.30 1.26 3.56
N MET A 75 12.25 1.93 2.92
CA MET A 75 12.32 3.39 2.94
C MET A 75 11.06 4.02 2.30
N GLN A 76 10.54 3.42 1.23
CA GLN A 76 9.30 3.86 0.58
C GLN A 76 8.09 3.61 1.50
N GLU A 77 8.00 2.47 2.17
CA GLU A 77 6.93 2.17 3.13
C GLU A 77 6.88 3.18 4.31
N VAL A 78 8.04 3.58 4.84
CA VAL A 78 8.11 4.64 5.86
C VAL A 78 7.54 5.95 5.33
N GLU A 79 7.89 6.32 4.09
CA GLU A 79 7.36 7.51 3.44
C GLU A 79 5.84 7.42 3.24
N HIS A 80 5.31 6.25 2.89
CA HIS A 80 3.87 6.03 2.73
C HIS A 80 3.14 6.31 4.05
N CYS A 81 3.65 5.84 5.19
CA CYS A 81 3.12 6.20 6.52
C CYS A 81 3.10 7.72 6.76
N VAL A 82 4.15 8.44 6.35
CA VAL A 82 4.26 9.90 6.52
C VAL A 82 3.27 10.64 5.61
N ILE A 83 3.16 10.25 4.35
CA ILE A 83 2.22 10.85 3.39
C ILE A 83 0.78 10.68 3.89
N THR A 84 0.40 9.48 4.31
CA THR A 84 -0.93 9.20 4.87
C THR A 84 -1.24 10.09 6.07
N ALA A 85 -0.27 10.25 6.99
CA ALA A 85 -0.41 11.13 8.15
C ALA A 85 -0.64 12.60 7.76
N GLN A 86 0.08 13.10 6.76
CA GLN A 86 -0.06 14.48 6.28
C GLN A 86 -1.43 14.73 5.64
N ILE A 87 -1.90 13.80 4.81
CA ILE A 87 -3.22 13.91 4.16
C ILE A 87 -4.34 13.92 5.21
N LEU A 88 -4.25 13.04 6.21
CA LEU A 88 -5.22 12.98 7.31
C LEU A 88 -5.21 14.23 8.19
N LYS A 89 -4.03 14.81 8.43
CA LYS A 89 -3.91 16.11 9.11
C LYS A 89 -4.65 17.22 8.36
N GLY A 90 -4.52 17.27 7.03
CA GLY A 90 -5.27 18.19 6.17
C GLY A 90 -6.80 18.02 6.25
N LEU A 91 -7.26 16.81 6.60
CA LEU A 91 -8.67 16.48 6.82
C LEU A 91 -9.14 16.73 8.27
N GLY A 92 -8.25 17.13 9.18
CA GLY A 92 -8.54 17.40 10.59
C GLY A 92 -8.29 16.23 11.54
N VAL A 93 -7.49 15.23 11.13
CA VAL A 93 -7.14 14.06 11.95
C VAL A 93 -5.67 14.12 12.32
N ASP A 94 -5.39 14.47 13.58
CA ASP A 94 -4.02 14.60 14.09
C ASP A 94 -3.36 13.27 14.46
N LYS A 95 -4.16 12.27 14.83
CA LYS A 95 -3.66 10.97 15.29
C LYS A 95 -4.61 9.83 14.93
N VAL A 96 -4.05 8.71 14.51
CA VAL A 96 -4.75 7.43 14.33
C VAL A 96 -4.19 6.42 15.32
N GLU A 97 -5.05 5.72 16.07
CA GLU A 97 -4.62 4.71 17.05
C GLU A 97 -5.37 3.38 16.91
N THR A 98 -6.11 3.22 15.80
CA THR A 98 -6.84 1.98 15.53
C THR A 98 -5.89 0.88 15.06
N PRO A 99 -6.11 -0.38 15.45
CA PRO A 99 -5.38 -1.51 14.90
C PRO A 99 -5.51 -1.57 13.38
N ILE A 100 -4.47 -2.08 12.72
CA ILE A 100 -4.49 -2.43 11.30
C ILE A 100 -5.37 -3.68 11.16
N GLU A 101 -6.39 -3.62 10.30
CA GLU A 101 -7.43 -4.67 10.18
C GLU A 101 -7.16 -5.64 9.01
N GLN A 102 -6.16 -5.36 8.15
CA GLN A 102 -5.80 -6.20 7.03
C GLN A 102 -5.08 -7.47 7.51
N TYR A 103 -5.78 -8.61 7.41
CA TYR A 103 -5.29 -9.92 7.85
C TYR A 103 -3.94 -10.34 7.22
N LEU A 104 -3.62 -9.82 6.03
CA LEU A 104 -2.35 -10.11 5.35
C LEU A 104 -1.15 -9.78 6.25
N PHE A 105 -1.21 -8.70 7.02
CA PHE A 105 -0.11 -8.28 7.90
C PHE A 105 0.06 -9.17 9.13
N ASP A 106 -0.96 -9.95 9.47
CA ASP A 106 -0.93 -10.94 10.54
C ASP A 106 -0.33 -12.28 10.10
N LEU A 107 -0.18 -12.51 8.79
CA LEU A 107 0.44 -13.73 8.29
C LEU A 107 1.91 -13.82 8.76
N PRO A 108 2.38 -15.05 9.07
CA PRO A 108 3.78 -15.28 9.39
C PRO A 108 4.66 -15.01 8.16
N ILE A 109 5.87 -14.51 8.41
CA ILE A 109 6.90 -14.28 7.40
C ILE A 109 8.18 -14.91 7.95
N ASP A 110 8.28 -16.23 7.85
CA ASP A 110 9.33 -17.02 8.50
C ASP A 110 10.40 -17.49 7.50
N SER A 111 10.07 -17.53 6.22
CA SER A 111 10.98 -17.90 5.13
C SER A 111 11.10 -16.82 4.06
N TRP A 112 12.14 -16.93 3.24
CA TRP A 112 12.30 -16.09 2.05
C TRP A 112 11.12 -16.25 1.08
N CYS A 113 10.51 -17.44 1.00
CA CYS A 113 9.32 -17.67 0.19
C CYS A 113 8.12 -16.88 0.72
N ASP A 114 7.91 -16.87 2.04
CA ASP A 114 6.84 -16.07 2.66
C ASP A 114 6.99 -14.59 2.34
N LEU A 115 8.22 -14.05 2.42
CA LEU A 115 8.50 -12.65 2.12
C LEU A 115 8.28 -12.32 0.64
N CYS A 116 8.69 -13.21 -0.27
CA CYS A 116 8.44 -13.06 -1.70
C CYS A 116 6.94 -13.10 -2.02
N TYR A 117 6.20 -14.01 -1.37
CA TYR A 117 4.75 -14.13 -1.50
C TYR A 117 4.04 -12.89 -0.99
N PHE A 118 4.42 -12.41 0.20
CA PHE A 118 3.90 -11.18 0.79
C PHE A 118 4.05 -10.00 -0.17
N HIS A 119 5.24 -9.77 -0.71
CA HIS A 119 5.42 -8.66 -1.66
C HIS A 119 4.73 -8.91 -3.01
N ALA A 120 4.73 -10.15 -3.52
CA ALA A 120 4.15 -10.46 -4.83
C ALA A 120 2.62 -10.25 -4.88
N LEU A 121 1.91 -10.58 -3.80
CA LEU A 121 0.45 -10.51 -3.72
C LEU A 121 -0.06 -9.42 -2.79
N GLY A 122 0.62 -9.16 -1.68
CA GLY A 122 0.26 -8.12 -0.72
C GLY A 122 0.39 -6.73 -1.29
N ASP A 123 1.61 -6.36 -1.68
CA ASP A 123 1.88 -5.04 -2.29
C ASP A 123 1.13 -4.90 -3.63
N ARG A 124 0.75 -6.01 -4.29
CA ARG A 124 -0.13 -5.97 -5.46
C ARG A 124 -1.50 -5.39 -5.15
N VAL A 125 -2.04 -5.64 -3.95
CA VAL A 125 -3.28 -5.01 -3.49
C VAL A 125 -3.07 -3.51 -3.30
N GLY A 126 -1.96 -3.10 -2.68
CA GLY A 126 -1.56 -1.68 -2.57
C GLY A 126 -1.45 -1.00 -3.93
N MET A 127 -0.83 -1.67 -4.90
CA MET A 127 -0.70 -1.22 -6.29
C MET A 127 -2.06 -0.92 -6.95
N TYR A 128 -3.02 -1.84 -6.85
CA TYR A 128 -4.37 -1.65 -7.42
C TYR A 128 -5.13 -0.51 -6.74
N ILE A 129 -4.93 -0.34 -5.43
CA ILE A 129 -5.59 0.73 -4.70
C ILE A 129 -4.97 2.08 -5.10
N GLY A 130 -3.65 2.17 -5.18
CA GLY A 130 -2.93 3.35 -5.65
C GLY A 130 -3.31 3.77 -7.08
N GLU A 131 -3.63 2.83 -7.96
CA GLU A 131 -4.11 3.11 -9.33
C GLU A 131 -5.40 3.95 -9.32
N THR A 132 -6.29 3.71 -8.36
CA THR A 132 -7.59 4.40 -8.27
C THR A 132 -7.51 5.80 -7.66
N TRP A 133 -6.42 6.14 -6.97
CA TRP A 133 -6.33 7.41 -6.23
C TRP A 133 -6.18 8.63 -7.13
N GLY A 134 -5.67 8.45 -8.35
CA GLY A 134 -5.59 9.50 -9.36
C GLY A 134 -6.96 10.10 -9.72
N ASP A 135 -8.05 9.37 -9.45
CA ASP A 135 -9.42 9.76 -9.78
C ASP A 135 -10.20 10.33 -8.60
N VAL A 136 -9.64 10.29 -7.39
CA VAL A 136 -10.28 10.84 -6.19
C VAL A 136 -10.30 12.37 -6.29
N PRO A 137 -11.44 13.07 -6.10
CA PRO A 137 -11.50 14.52 -6.28
C PRO A 137 -10.89 15.33 -5.11
N TYR A 138 -9.75 14.91 -4.56
CA TYR A 138 -9.06 15.58 -3.46
C TYR A 138 -7.57 15.74 -3.78
N GLU A 139 -7.14 16.99 -4.02
CA GLU A 139 -5.79 17.33 -4.51
C GLU A 139 -4.66 16.71 -3.68
N PRO A 140 -4.65 16.76 -2.34
CA PRO A 140 -3.56 16.17 -1.56
C PRO A 140 -3.31 14.69 -1.89
N LEU A 141 -4.37 13.90 -2.03
CA LEU A 141 -4.26 12.49 -2.41
C LEU A 141 -3.86 12.33 -3.88
N ARG A 142 -4.48 13.08 -4.80
CA ARG A 142 -4.16 13.01 -6.24
C ARG A 142 -2.71 13.35 -6.54
N SER A 143 -2.15 14.32 -5.81
CA SER A 143 -0.79 14.82 -6.06
C SER A 143 0.29 13.77 -5.78
N VAL A 144 0.04 12.87 -4.82
CA VAL A 144 0.97 11.81 -4.43
C VAL A 144 0.69 10.47 -5.12
N ALA A 145 -0.54 10.26 -5.62
CA ALA A 145 -0.97 8.99 -6.21
C ALA A 145 -0.01 8.43 -7.29
N PRO A 146 0.51 9.22 -8.25
CA PRO A 146 1.44 8.68 -9.26
C PRO A 146 2.76 8.17 -8.67
N ARG A 147 3.23 8.77 -7.58
CA ARG A 147 4.44 8.33 -6.87
C ARG A 147 4.16 7.04 -6.11
N LEU A 148 3.11 7.03 -5.29
CA LEU A 148 2.74 5.86 -4.48
C LEU A 148 2.47 4.63 -5.37
N HIS A 149 1.71 4.80 -6.45
CA HIS A 149 1.47 3.72 -7.40
C HIS A 149 2.78 3.20 -8.01
N ARG A 150 3.74 4.07 -8.35
CA ARG A 150 5.04 3.64 -8.88
C ARG A 150 5.87 2.87 -7.85
N ASP A 151 5.83 3.31 -6.59
CA ASP A 151 6.50 2.62 -5.49
C ASP A 151 5.93 1.21 -5.33
N GLU A 152 4.60 1.08 -5.29
CA GLU A 152 3.90 -0.21 -5.17
C GLU A 152 4.10 -1.13 -6.37
N VAL A 153 4.14 -0.58 -7.59
CA VAL A 153 4.53 -1.35 -8.79
C VAL A 153 5.93 -1.93 -8.61
N PHE A 154 6.87 -1.16 -8.06
CA PHE A 154 8.23 -1.65 -7.78
C PHE A 154 8.20 -2.76 -6.71
N HIS A 155 7.47 -2.59 -5.61
CA HIS A 155 7.37 -3.56 -4.52
C HIS A 155 6.79 -4.90 -5.02
N ALA A 156 5.63 -4.83 -5.67
CA ALA A 156 4.94 -6.00 -6.22
C ALA A 156 5.72 -6.70 -7.33
N THR A 157 6.46 -5.95 -8.15
CA THR A 157 7.32 -6.51 -9.19
C THR A 157 8.53 -7.22 -8.59
N LEU A 158 9.16 -6.63 -7.56
CA LEU A 158 10.29 -7.24 -6.86
C LEU A 158 9.88 -8.58 -6.22
N GLY A 159 8.77 -8.59 -5.48
CA GLY A 159 8.22 -9.81 -4.90
C GLY A 159 7.92 -10.88 -5.97
N TYR A 160 7.26 -10.48 -7.06
CA TYR A 160 6.94 -11.40 -8.16
C TYR A 160 8.18 -11.98 -8.85
N GLN A 161 9.21 -11.16 -9.10
CA GLN A 161 10.46 -11.63 -9.71
C GLN A 161 11.16 -12.65 -8.82
N ASN A 162 11.28 -12.37 -7.52
CA ASN A 162 11.92 -13.27 -6.57
C ASN A 162 11.13 -14.57 -6.39
N LEU A 163 9.80 -14.48 -6.32
CA LEU A 163 8.93 -15.65 -6.27
C LEU A 163 9.03 -16.50 -7.56
N THR A 164 9.14 -15.85 -8.71
CA THR A 164 9.33 -16.53 -10.00
C THR A 164 10.64 -17.33 -10.01
N VAL A 165 11.74 -16.78 -9.48
CA VAL A 165 13.02 -17.48 -9.35
C VAL A 165 12.89 -18.67 -8.40
N LEU A 166 12.24 -18.51 -7.25
CA LEU A 166 11.98 -19.60 -6.31
C LEU A 166 11.22 -20.76 -6.95
N CYS A 167 10.18 -20.46 -7.74
CA CYS A 167 9.37 -21.46 -8.42
C CYS A 167 10.09 -22.20 -9.56
N GLN A 168 11.35 -21.88 -9.86
CA GLN A 168 12.14 -22.62 -10.86
C GLN A 168 12.58 -24.00 -10.35
N THR A 169 12.51 -24.26 -9.05
CA THR A 169 12.79 -25.57 -8.45
C THR A 169 11.50 -26.28 -8.00
N PRO A 170 11.45 -27.62 -8.01
CA PRO A 170 10.30 -28.36 -7.48
C PRO A 170 10.00 -28.03 -6.01
N GLU A 171 11.03 -27.86 -5.19
CA GLU A 171 10.91 -27.55 -3.78
C GLU A 171 10.33 -26.16 -3.54
N GLY A 172 10.85 -25.15 -4.27
CA GLY A 172 10.39 -23.77 -4.16
C GLY A 172 8.97 -23.59 -4.70
N LEU A 173 8.62 -24.29 -5.79
CA LEU A 173 7.24 -24.34 -6.28
C LEU A 173 6.29 -24.97 -5.24
N ALA A 174 6.69 -26.08 -4.63
CA ALA A 174 5.89 -26.73 -3.59
C ALA A 174 5.74 -25.85 -2.34
N GLU A 175 6.76 -25.07 -1.98
CA GLU A 175 6.68 -24.08 -0.90
C GLU A 175 5.72 -22.94 -1.24
N ALA A 176 5.87 -22.30 -2.39
CA ALA A 176 4.98 -21.23 -2.84
C ALA A 176 3.51 -21.72 -2.94
N GLN A 177 3.29 -22.93 -3.43
CA GLN A 177 1.95 -23.52 -3.54
C GLN A 177 1.28 -23.67 -2.18
N ARG A 178 2.04 -23.97 -1.11
CA ARG A 178 1.50 -24.10 0.25
C ARG A 178 0.91 -22.79 0.78
N LEU A 179 1.35 -21.65 0.27
CA LEU A 179 0.90 -20.32 0.68
C LEU A 179 -0.41 -19.87 -0.01
N ILE A 180 -0.83 -20.55 -1.09
CA ILE A 180 -2.00 -20.21 -1.91
C ILE A 180 -3.32 -20.83 -1.36
N HIS A 181 -3.28 -21.50 -0.21
CA HIS A 181 -4.40 -22.32 0.31
C HIS A 181 -5.30 -21.60 1.30
#